data_AF-A0A1M3Q135-F1
#
_entry.id   AF-A0A1M3Q135-F1
#
_cell.length_a   1.000
_cell.length_b   1.000
_cell.length_c   1.000
_cell.angle_alpha   90.00
_cell.angle_beta   90.00
_cell.angle_gamma   90.00
#
_symmetry.space_group_name_H-M   'P 1'
#
loop_
_entity.id
_entity.type
_entity.pdbx_description
1 polymer ?
#
loop_
_entity_poly.entity_id
_entity_poly.type
_entity_poly.pdbx_seq_one_letter_code
_entity_poly.pdbx_strand_id
1 'polypeptide(L)'
;MRVDRQTLAAHRAAILDQAARLFRRRGLNGVGIAEISRAAGLTHGAFYGHYPSKAALAAEALGGSLLVAAERWRVRAARARAEGRDPLAELVGGYLTERHRDSLDDGCALAALGPEVARAEPPLPEALRAGVQAMAGVLEDEIARAHPALPQSTCRDASLAMLAAMNGGLILARALAADPQRSRASLSAAAALALRAVPSA
;
A
#
# COMPACT_ATOMS: atom_id res chain seq x y z
N MET A 1 23.23 21.58 -22.02
CA MET A 1 23.37 20.11 -22.09
C MET A 1 21.98 19.49 -22.06
N ARG A 2 21.55 18.79 -23.12
CA ARG A 2 20.22 18.18 -23.20
C ARG A 2 20.28 16.86 -22.44
N VAL A 3 19.55 16.76 -21.33
CA VAL A 3 19.44 15.52 -20.56
C VAL A 3 18.77 14.48 -21.46
N ASP A 4 19.37 13.30 -21.60
CA ASP A 4 18.80 12.23 -22.42
C ASP A 4 17.57 11.59 -21.73
N ARG A 5 16.81 10.78 -22.49
CA ARG A 5 15.58 10.15 -22.00
C ARG A 5 15.82 9.17 -20.85
N GLN A 6 16.98 8.50 -20.83
CA GLN A 6 17.30 7.51 -19.81
C GLN A 6 17.59 8.18 -18.47
N THR A 7 18.33 9.29 -18.51
CA THR A 7 18.62 10.14 -17.35
C THR A 7 17.35 10.78 -16.81
N LEU A 8 16.45 11.27 -17.68
CA LEU A 8 15.13 11.79 -17.26
C LEU A 8 14.28 10.71 -16.57
N ALA A 9 14.28 9.48 -17.07
CA ALA A 9 13.56 8.37 -16.46
C ALA A 9 14.16 7.99 -15.09
N ALA A 10 15.49 7.95 -14.99
CA ALA A 10 16.19 7.69 -13.73
C ALA A 10 15.91 8.76 -12.67
N HIS A 11 15.93 10.04 -13.06
CA HIS A 11 15.56 11.15 -12.17
C HIS A 11 14.12 11.03 -11.67
N ARG A 12 13.19 10.73 -12.58
CA ARG A 12 11.77 10.54 -12.21
C ARG A 12 11.60 9.38 -11.23
N ALA A 13 12.28 8.26 -11.45
CA ALA A 13 12.26 7.12 -10.55
C ALA A 13 12.83 7.47 -9.16
N ALA A 14 13.94 8.21 -9.11
CA ALA A 14 14.53 8.70 -7.86
C ALA A 14 13.58 9.63 -7.09
N ILE A 15 12.93 10.57 -7.78
CA ILE A 15 11.92 11.44 -7.18
C ILE A 15 10.77 10.61 -6.58
N LEU A 16 10.25 9.63 -7.33
CA LEU A 16 9.13 8.80 -6.88
C LEU A 16 9.49 7.96 -5.66
N ASP A 17 10.65 7.29 -5.66
CA ASP A 17 11.10 6.48 -4.53
C ASP A 17 11.26 7.32 -3.26
N GLN A 18 11.98 8.45 -3.37
CA GLN A 18 12.23 9.34 -2.24
C GLN A 18 10.94 9.99 -1.73
N ALA A 19 10.05 10.42 -2.64
CA ALA A 19 8.75 10.97 -2.26
C ALA A 19 7.89 9.93 -1.52
N ALA A 20 7.80 8.70 -2.03
CA ALA A 20 7.02 7.64 -1.42
C ALA A 20 7.49 7.33 0.01
N ARG A 21 8.81 7.24 0.22
CA ARG A 21 9.42 7.03 1.53
C ARG A 21 9.14 8.18 2.48
N LEU A 22 9.44 9.41 2.05
CA LEU A 22 9.29 10.60 2.88
C LEU A 22 7.84 10.85 3.27
N PHE A 23 6.89 10.71 2.33
CA PHE A 23 5.46 10.87 2.63
C PHE A 23 4.98 9.83 3.64
N ARG A 24 5.35 8.55 3.51
CA ARG A 24 4.95 7.53 4.49
C ARG A 24 5.54 7.80 5.88
N ARG A 25 6.78 8.30 5.94
CA ARG A 25 7.49 8.52 7.20
C ARG A 25 7.02 9.75 7.96
N ARG A 26 6.70 10.83 7.23
CA ARG A 26 6.53 12.18 7.81
C ARG A 26 5.20 12.82 7.47
N GLY A 27 4.31 12.12 6.78
CA GLY A 27 3.05 12.66 6.31
C GLY A 27 3.21 13.48 5.04
N LEU A 28 2.07 13.80 4.42
CA LEU A 28 2.03 14.67 3.25
C LEU A 28 2.48 16.08 3.64
N ASN A 29 2.01 16.61 4.76
CA ASN A 29 2.31 17.98 5.17
C ASN A 29 3.71 18.16 5.78
N GLY A 30 4.31 17.09 6.30
CA GLY A 30 5.62 17.15 6.96
C GLY A 30 6.82 17.20 6.01
N VAL A 31 6.62 17.19 4.70
CA VAL A 31 7.68 17.12 3.68
C VAL A 31 7.46 18.15 2.57
N GLY A 32 8.49 18.93 2.23
CA GLY A 32 8.45 19.91 1.13
C GLY A 32 9.07 19.38 -0.18
N ILE A 33 8.76 20.04 -1.30
CA ILE A 33 9.35 19.71 -2.62
C ILE A 33 10.89 19.83 -2.57
N ALA A 34 11.42 20.91 -1.99
CA ALA A 34 12.87 21.12 -1.90
C ALA A 34 13.62 19.99 -1.19
N GLU A 35 12.98 19.41 -0.16
CA GLU A 35 13.53 18.27 0.56
C GLU A 35 13.49 16.99 -0.28
N ILE A 36 12.39 16.72 -0.97
CA ILE A 36 12.26 15.56 -1.87
C ILE A 36 13.27 15.66 -3.01
N SER A 37 13.41 16.83 -3.64
CA SER A 37 14.38 17.05 -4.71
C SER A 37 15.80 16.79 -4.22
N ARG A 38 16.17 17.35 -3.06
CA ARG A 38 17.50 17.14 -2.46
C ARG A 38 17.75 15.67 -2.15
N ALA A 39 16.76 14.96 -1.60
CA ALA A 39 16.87 13.53 -1.33
C ALA A 39 17.03 12.71 -2.62
N ALA A 40 16.42 13.15 -3.72
CA ALA A 40 16.56 12.56 -5.04
C ALA A 40 17.84 13.00 -5.79
N GLY A 41 18.71 13.82 -5.19
CA GLY A 41 19.93 14.31 -5.82
C GLY A 41 19.69 15.40 -6.89
N LEU A 42 18.55 16.09 -6.82
CA LEU A 42 18.10 17.06 -7.81
C LEU A 42 17.94 18.46 -7.23
N THR A 43 17.99 19.46 -8.09
CA THR A 43 17.67 20.84 -7.71
C THR A 43 16.17 21.03 -7.52
N HIS A 44 15.78 22.08 -6.78
CA HIS A 44 14.37 22.42 -6.61
C HIS A 44 13.66 22.67 -7.97
N GLY A 45 14.32 23.37 -8.89
CA GLY A 45 13.78 23.64 -10.22
C GLY A 45 13.61 22.40 -11.10
N ALA A 46 14.50 21.41 -10.97
CA ALA A 46 14.42 20.17 -11.74
C ALA A 46 13.13 19.37 -11.47
N PHE A 47 12.57 19.48 -10.25
CA PHE A 47 11.31 18.85 -9.89
C PHE A 47 10.17 19.21 -10.84
N TYR A 48 10.02 20.51 -11.13
CA TYR A 48 8.90 21.01 -11.95
C TYR A 48 8.99 20.60 -13.42
N GLY A 49 10.14 20.08 -13.87
CA GLY A 49 10.27 19.40 -15.16
C GLY A 49 9.65 18.00 -15.18
N HIS A 50 9.41 17.39 -14.02
CA HIS A 50 8.83 16.05 -13.88
C HIS A 50 7.39 16.06 -13.35
N TYR A 51 7.08 16.98 -12.44
CA TYR A 51 5.78 17.03 -11.75
C TYR A 51 5.25 18.47 -11.68
N PRO A 52 3.97 18.70 -12.02
CA PRO A 52 3.37 20.02 -11.96
C PRO A 52 3.09 20.47 -10.52
N SER A 53 2.96 19.54 -9.57
CA SER A 53 2.67 19.84 -8.18
C SER A 53 3.09 18.70 -7.24
N LYS A 54 3.16 19.01 -5.95
CA LYS A 54 3.35 18.00 -4.89
C LYS A 54 2.19 17.00 -4.82
N ALA A 55 0.96 17.45 -5.08
CA ALA A 55 -0.21 16.56 -5.13
C ALA A 55 -0.12 15.56 -6.28
N ALA A 56 0.34 15.99 -7.47
CA ALA A 56 0.57 15.09 -8.60
C ALA A 56 1.67 14.06 -8.29
N LEU A 57 2.77 14.48 -7.65
CA LEU A 57 3.80 13.57 -7.18
C LEU A 57 3.26 12.57 -6.16
N ALA A 58 2.50 13.04 -5.16
CA ALA A 58 1.95 12.17 -4.13
C ALA A 58 0.97 11.14 -4.72
N ALA A 59 0.14 11.55 -5.67
CA ALA A 59 -0.79 10.67 -6.36
C ALA A 59 -0.07 9.51 -7.04
N GLU A 60 1.00 9.80 -7.79
CA GLU A 60 1.78 8.75 -8.44
C GLU A 60 2.58 7.91 -7.44
N ALA A 61 3.27 8.55 -6.50
CA ALA A 61 4.13 7.87 -5.53
C ALA A 61 3.32 6.92 -4.62
N LEU A 62 2.16 7.37 -4.13
CA LEU A 62 1.35 6.61 -3.18
C LEU A 62 0.34 5.71 -3.87
N GLY A 63 -0.48 6.26 -4.78
CA GLY A 63 -1.46 5.48 -5.54
C GLY A 63 -0.78 4.44 -6.43
N GLY A 64 0.29 4.82 -7.11
CA GLY A 64 1.12 3.88 -7.89
C GLY A 64 1.71 2.78 -7.01
N SER A 65 2.16 3.07 -5.79
CA SER A 65 2.68 2.03 -4.89
C SER A 65 1.63 0.98 -4.50
N LEU A 66 0.36 1.36 -4.39
CA LEU A 66 -0.76 0.44 -4.13
C LEU A 66 -1.07 -0.42 -5.36
N LEU A 67 -1.03 0.15 -6.57
CA LEU A 67 -1.21 -0.61 -7.81
C LEU A 67 -0.10 -1.66 -7.98
N VAL A 68 1.16 -1.27 -7.73
CA VAL A 68 2.29 -2.22 -7.75
C VAL A 68 2.14 -3.27 -6.65
N ALA A 69 1.61 -2.89 -5.47
CA ALA A 69 1.33 -3.86 -4.41
C ALA A 69 0.25 -4.87 -4.80
N ALA A 70 -0.83 -4.43 -5.45
CA ALA A 70 -1.87 -5.30 -5.98
C ALA A 70 -1.29 -6.29 -7.01
N GLU A 71 -0.42 -5.85 -7.90
CA GLU A 71 0.21 -6.75 -8.86
C GLU A 71 1.11 -7.79 -8.18
N ARG A 72 1.89 -7.38 -7.18
CA ARG A 72 2.66 -8.34 -6.36
C ARG A 72 1.75 -9.33 -5.63
N TRP A 73 0.57 -8.91 -5.19
CA TRP A 73 -0.42 -9.82 -4.60
C TRP A 73 -0.94 -10.83 -5.62
N ARG A 74 -1.25 -10.42 -6.86
CA ARG A 74 -1.67 -11.36 -7.93
C ARG A 74 -0.61 -12.43 -8.17
N VAL A 75 0.65 -12.03 -8.30
CA VAL A 75 1.77 -12.96 -8.51
C VAL A 75 1.91 -13.93 -7.33
N ARG A 76 1.84 -13.43 -6.09
CA ARG A 76 1.92 -14.28 -4.89
C ARG A 76 0.75 -15.24 -4.76
N ALA A 77 -0.46 -14.77 -5.00
CA ALA A 77 -1.66 -15.61 -4.99
C ALA A 77 -1.58 -16.71 -6.05
N ALA A 78 -1.20 -16.36 -7.29
CA ALA A 78 -1.01 -17.34 -8.36
C ALA A 78 0.03 -18.40 -8.02
N ARG A 79 1.16 -17.98 -7.42
CA ARG A 79 2.19 -18.91 -6.94
C ARG A 79 1.68 -19.83 -5.84
N ALA A 80 0.98 -19.28 -4.83
CA ALA A 80 0.39 -20.07 -3.76
C ALA A 80 -0.56 -21.14 -4.31
N ARG A 81 -1.43 -20.77 -5.27
CA ARG A 81 -2.30 -21.72 -5.97
C ARG A 81 -1.53 -22.83 -6.67
N ALA A 82 -0.48 -22.48 -7.42
CA ALA A 82 0.35 -23.46 -8.13
C ALA A 82 1.06 -24.44 -7.18
N GLU A 83 1.36 -24.00 -5.96
CA GLU A 83 1.98 -24.80 -4.89
C GLU A 83 0.94 -25.51 -3.99
N GLY A 84 -0.36 -25.42 -4.28
CA GLY A 84 -1.43 -26.05 -3.49
C GLY A 84 -1.67 -25.41 -2.12
N ARG A 85 -1.24 -24.15 -1.92
CA ARG A 85 -1.38 -23.38 -0.68
C ARG A 85 -2.56 -22.42 -0.79
N ASP A 86 -3.15 -22.05 0.35
CA ASP A 86 -4.22 -21.04 0.41
C ASP A 86 -3.68 -19.64 0.05
N PRO A 87 -4.14 -19.03 -1.06
CA PRO A 87 -3.70 -17.70 -1.48
C PRO A 87 -4.08 -16.60 -0.48
N LEU A 88 -5.25 -16.69 0.16
CA LEU A 88 -5.70 -15.67 1.11
C LEU A 88 -4.83 -15.70 2.36
N ALA A 89 -4.54 -16.89 2.90
CA ALA A 89 -3.60 -17.05 4.00
C ALA A 89 -2.20 -16.53 3.66
N GLU A 90 -1.71 -16.80 2.44
CA GLU A 90 -0.40 -16.29 1.98
C GLU A 90 -0.37 -14.75 1.92
N LEU A 91 -1.41 -14.12 1.37
CA LEU A 91 -1.47 -12.66 1.26
C LEU A 91 -1.58 -11.99 2.65
N VAL A 92 -2.43 -12.53 3.52
CA VAL A 92 -2.61 -12.04 4.89
C VAL A 92 -1.30 -12.21 5.69
N GLY A 93 -0.71 -13.40 5.66
CA GLY A 93 0.54 -13.70 6.37
C GLY A 93 1.73 -12.89 5.84
N GLY A 94 1.80 -12.65 4.54
CA GLY A 94 2.82 -11.80 3.92
C GLY A 94 2.68 -10.30 4.24
N TYR A 95 1.47 -9.84 4.59
CA TYR A 95 1.22 -8.45 4.95
C TYR A 95 1.40 -8.20 6.45
N LEU A 96 0.86 -9.06 7.32
CA LEU A 96 0.84 -8.85 8.78
C LEU A 96 2.10 -9.42 9.45
N THR A 97 3.25 -8.80 9.17
CA THR A 97 4.56 -9.22 9.70
C THR A 97 5.20 -8.13 10.56
N GLU A 98 6.08 -8.53 11.48
CA GLU A 98 6.93 -7.58 12.23
C GLU A 98 7.81 -6.75 11.29
N ARG A 99 8.34 -7.37 10.22
CA ARG A 99 9.07 -6.65 9.18
C ARG A 99 8.26 -5.50 8.60
N HIS A 100 6.99 -5.73 8.29
CA HIS A 100 6.12 -4.68 7.73
C HIS A 100 5.72 -3.64 8.79
N ARG A 101 5.51 -4.06 10.04
CA ARG A 101 5.31 -3.15 11.18
C ARG A 101 6.45 -2.15 11.27
N ASP A 102 7.69 -2.64 11.24
CA ASP A 102 8.91 -1.85 11.42
C ASP A 102 9.29 -1.03 10.18
N SER A 103 8.84 -1.46 9.00
CA SER A 103 9.09 -0.75 7.73
C SER A 103 8.14 0.46 7.59
N LEU A 104 8.48 1.57 8.23
CA LEU A 104 7.73 2.83 8.10
C LEU A 104 7.88 3.45 6.71
N ASP A 105 9.03 3.24 6.07
CA ASP A 105 9.39 3.93 4.82
C ASP A 105 8.96 3.15 3.57
N ASP A 106 8.72 1.84 3.69
CA ASP A 106 8.41 0.92 2.57
C ASP A 106 7.13 0.10 2.81
N GLY A 107 6.40 0.39 3.89
CA GLY A 107 5.14 -0.27 4.21
C GLY A 107 3.93 0.26 3.43
N CYS A 108 2.75 -0.22 3.82
CA CYS A 108 1.48 0.15 3.20
C CYS A 108 1.21 1.65 3.38
N ALA A 109 0.99 2.35 2.26
CA ALA A 109 0.67 3.78 2.27
C ALA A 109 -0.62 4.09 3.05
N LEU A 110 -1.61 3.21 3.03
CA LEU A 110 -2.87 3.40 3.79
C LEU A 110 -2.64 3.32 5.30
N ALA A 111 -1.75 2.42 5.75
CA ALA A 111 -1.42 2.27 7.16
C ALA A 111 -0.59 3.46 7.69
N ALA A 112 0.15 4.13 6.80
CA ALA A 112 0.94 5.30 7.12
C ALA A 112 0.13 6.60 7.06
N LEU A 113 -0.73 6.76 6.04
CA LEU A 113 -1.29 8.05 5.65
C LEU A 113 -2.82 8.12 5.69
N GLY A 114 -3.52 7.04 6.06
CA GLY A 114 -4.99 6.94 6.01
C GLY A 114 -5.74 8.20 6.50
N PRO A 115 -5.44 8.74 7.69
CA PRO A 115 -6.09 9.95 8.19
C PRO A 115 -5.85 11.23 7.36
N GLU A 116 -4.74 11.31 6.61
CA GLU A 116 -4.41 12.45 5.76
C GLU A 116 -5.11 12.38 4.39
N VAL A 117 -5.40 11.18 3.90
CA VAL A 117 -6.09 10.96 2.62
C VAL A 117 -7.43 11.70 2.58
N ALA A 118 -8.18 11.69 3.69
CA ALA A 118 -9.47 12.37 3.78
C ALA A 118 -9.40 13.91 3.63
N ARG A 119 -8.20 14.49 3.79
CA ARG A 119 -7.95 15.94 3.65
C ARG A 119 -7.13 16.27 2.40
N ALA A 120 -6.80 15.27 1.59
CA ALA A 120 -5.97 15.48 0.41
C ALA A 120 -6.75 16.12 -0.74
N GLU A 121 -6.06 16.94 -1.53
CA GLU A 121 -6.60 17.53 -2.75
C GLU A 121 -6.36 16.61 -3.97
N PRO A 122 -7.20 16.70 -5.02
CA PRO A 122 -6.95 16.03 -6.29
C PRO A 122 -5.54 16.32 -6.83
N PRO A 123 -4.87 15.34 -7.47
CA PRO A 123 -5.40 14.04 -7.91
C PRO A 123 -5.12 12.86 -6.93
N LEU A 124 -4.72 13.13 -5.69
CA LEU A 124 -4.30 12.07 -4.76
C LEU A 124 -5.45 11.14 -4.32
N PRO A 125 -6.64 11.64 -3.93
CA PRO A 125 -7.76 10.78 -3.55
C PRO A 125 -8.17 9.79 -4.65
N GLU A 126 -8.14 10.21 -5.92
CA GLU A 126 -8.47 9.37 -7.07
C GLU A 126 -7.45 8.24 -7.25
N ALA A 127 -6.15 8.58 -7.17
CA ALA A 127 -5.08 7.59 -7.31
C ALA A 127 -5.10 6.56 -6.17
N LEU A 128 -5.39 6.99 -4.95
CA LEU A 128 -5.54 6.08 -3.80
C LEU A 128 -6.78 5.21 -3.93
N ARG A 129 -7.91 5.75 -4.38
CA ARG A 129 -9.14 4.97 -4.64
C ARG A 129 -8.87 3.84 -5.61
N ALA A 130 -8.22 4.14 -6.74
CA ALA A 130 -7.85 3.13 -7.73
C ALA A 130 -6.92 2.06 -7.13
N GLY A 131 -5.94 2.48 -6.33
CA GLY A 131 -5.03 1.57 -5.63
C GLY A 131 -5.74 0.63 -4.64
N VAL A 132 -6.63 1.18 -3.79
CA VAL A 132 -7.42 0.39 -2.84
C VAL A 132 -8.32 -0.61 -3.55
N GLN A 133 -9.03 -0.16 -4.60
CA GLN A 133 -9.88 -1.02 -5.42
C GLN A 133 -9.08 -2.14 -6.08
N ALA A 134 -7.89 -1.85 -6.60
CA ALA A 134 -7.03 -2.87 -7.18
C ALA A 134 -6.59 -3.92 -6.15
N MET A 135 -6.23 -3.51 -4.92
CA MET A 135 -5.85 -4.45 -3.86
C MET A 135 -7.04 -5.29 -3.37
N ALA A 136 -8.19 -4.66 -3.14
CA ALA A 136 -9.42 -5.35 -2.76
C ALA A 136 -9.87 -6.34 -3.84
N GLY A 137 -9.75 -5.97 -5.13
CA GLY A 137 -10.08 -6.83 -6.25
C GLY A 137 -9.26 -8.12 -6.27
N VAL A 138 -7.98 -8.10 -5.87
CA VAL A 138 -7.19 -9.34 -5.78
C VAL A 138 -7.77 -10.27 -4.72
N LEU A 139 -8.13 -9.75 -3.54
CA LEU A 139 -8.73 -10.55 -2.48
C LEU A 139 -10.11 -11.07 -2.89
N GLU A 140 -10.93 -10.21 -3.49
CA GLU A 140 -12.25 -10.55 -4.02
C GLU A 140 -12.20 -11.67 -5.05
N ASP A 141 -11.25 -11.62 -5.98
CA ASP A 141 -11.06 -12.66 -6.99
C ASP A 141 -10.66 -14.01 -6.36
N GLU A 142 -9.78 -14.00 -5.36
CA GLU A 142 -9.38 -15.23 -4.67
C GLU A 142 -10.51 -15.80 -3.79
N ILE A 143 -11.32 -14.95 -3.16
CA ILE A 143 -12.54 -15.38 -2.44
C ILE A 143 -13.53 -16.02 -3.41
N ALA A 144 -13.83 -15.36 -4.54
CA ALA A 144 -14.77 -15.88 -5.54
C ALA A 144 -14.30 -17.20 -6.15
N ARG A 145 -12.97 -17.38 -6.33
CA ARG A 145 -12.38 -18.65 -6.76
C ARG A 145 -12.54 -19.76 -5.73
N ALA A 146 -12.33 -19.47 -4.45
CA ALA A 146 -12.45 -20.44 -3.37
C ALA A 146 -13.91 -20.79 -3.04
N HIS A 147 -14.85 -19.86 -3.28
CA HIS A 147 -16.27 -20.00 -2.95
C HIS A 147 -17.18 -19.62 -4.13
N PRO A 148 -17.27 -20.44 -5.20
CA PRO A 148 -18.03 -20.08 -6.41
C PRO A 148 -19.53 -19.87 -6.22
N ALA A 149 -20.10 -20.34 -5.11
CA ALA A 149 -21.51 -20.17 -4.78
C ALA A 149 -21.84 -18.82 -4.10
N LEU A 150 -20.84 -18.09 -3.60
CA LEU A 150 -21.07 -16.81 -2.93
C LEU A 150 -21.43 -15.71 -3.96
N PRO A 151 -22.39 -14.82 -3.65
CA PRO A 151 -22.67 -13.65 -4.46
C PRO A 151 -21.43 -12.74 -4.57
N GLN A 152 -21.23 -12.11 -5.73
CA GLN A 152 -20.12 -11.18 -5.94
C GLN A 152 -20.09 -10.04 -4.90
N SER A 153 -21.25 -9.53 -4.50
CA SER A 153 -21.35 -8.51 -3.46
C SER A 153 -20.78 -8.98 -2.12
N THR A 154 -20.98 -10.25 -1.78
CA THR A 154 -20.44 -10.85 -0.56
C THR A 154 -18.93 -10.99 -0.63
N CYS A 155 -18.38 -11.42 -1.78
CA CYS A 155 -16.93 -11.47 -2.01
C CYS A 155 -16.30 -10.08 -1.89
N ARG A 156 -16.96 -9.05 -2.43
CA ARG A 156 -16.54 -7.65 -2.34
C ARG A 156 -16.55 -7.13 -0.91
N ASP A 157 -17.63 -7.38 -0.16
CA ASP A 157 -17.74 -6.90 1.22
C ASP A 157 -16.71 -7.61 2.13
N ALA A 158 -16.48 -8.92 1.91
CA ALA A 158 -15.45 -9.69 2.59
C ALA A 158 -14.03 -9.18 2.24
N SER A 159 -13.74 -8.86 0.98
CA SER A 159 -12.43 -8.35 0.57
C SER A 159 -12.09 -7.00 1.20
N LEU A 160 -13.09 -6.11 1.32
CA LEU A 160 -12.95 -4.84 2.02
C LEU A 160 -12.76 -5.03 3.52
N ALA A 161 -13.50 -5.95 4.14
CA ALA A 161 -13.34 -6.30 5.56
C ALA A 161 -11.94 -6.88 5.86
N MET A 162 -11.43 -7.76 4.98
CA MET A 162 -10.06 -8.27 5.05
C MET A 162 -9.03 -7.14 5.02
N LEU A 163 -9.14 -6.24 4.03
CA LEU A 163 -8.20 -5.13 3.88
C LEU A 163 -8.25 -4.18 5.10
N ALA A 164 -9.44 -3.93 5.65
CA ALA A 164 -9.62 -3.14 6.86
C ALA A 164 -8.95 -3.81 8.08
N ALA A 165 -9.15 -5.12 8.27
CA ALA A 165 -8.51 -5.87 9.36
C ALA A 165 -6.98 -5.89 9.22
N MET A 166 -6.45 -6.08 8.01
CA MET A 166 -5.02 -6.05 7.73
C MET A 166 -4.41 -4.68 8.04
N ASN A 167 -5.00 -3.61 7.51
CA ASN A 167 -4.52 -2.25 7.71
C ASN A 167 -4.61 -1.83 9.18
N GLY A 168 -5.75 -2.08 9.82
CA GLY A 168 -5.97 -1.78 11.24
C GLY A 168 -5.04 -2.58 12.16
N GLY A 169 -4.82 -3.85 11.86
CA GLY A 169 -3.89 -4.71 12.58
C GLY A 169 -2.45 -4.20 12.54
N LEU A 170 -1.99 -3.74 11.37
CA LEU A 170 -0.67 -3.15 11.21
C LEU A 170 -0.53 -1.82 11.99
N ILE A 171 -1.56 -0.97 11.95
CA ILE A 171 -1.60 0.28 12.72
C ILE A 171 -1.53 0.00 14.22
N LEU A 172 -2.35 -0.92 14.73
CA LEU A 172 -2.34 -1.31 16.13
C LEU A 172 -0.98 -1.90 16.54
N ALA A 173 -0.38 -2.74 15.71
CA ALA A 173 0.93 -3.33 15.98
C ALA A 173 2.03 -2.26 16.12
N ARG A 174 1.97 -1.19 15.33
CA ARG A 174 2.89 -0.05 15.44
C ARG A 174 2.64 0.77 16.70
N ALA A 175 1.37 1.01 17.05
CA ALA A 175 1.01 1.72 18.27
C ALA A 175 1.47 0.97 19.54
N LEU A 176 1.49 -0.36 19.48
CA LEU A 176 1.89 -1.24 20.57
C LEU A 176 3.39 -1.62 20.51
N ALA A 177 4.22 -0.99 19.68
CA ALA A 177 5.60 -1.42 19.45
C ALA A 177 6.48 -1.46 20.72
N ALA A 178 6.18 -0.64 21.73
CA ALA A 178 6.86 -0.65 23.03
C ALA A 178 6.55 -1.91 23.88
N ASP A 179 5.49 -2.66 23.53
CA ASP A 179 5.15 -3.97 24.09
C ASP A 179 5.21 -5.02 22.96
N PRO A 180 6.37 -5.68 22.75
CA PRO A 180 6.54 -6.62 21.64
C PRO A 180 5.56 -7.80 21.68
N GLN A 181 5.12 -8.22 22.87
CA GLN A 181 4.16 -9.31 23.00
C GLN A 181 2.78 -8.87 22.48
N ARG A 182 2.28 -7.71 22.93
CA ARG A 182 1.00 -7.17 22.45
C ARG A 182 1.05 -6.79 20.97
N SER A 183 2.16 -6.24 20.50
CA SER A 183 2.38 -5.92 19.08
C SER A 183 2.28 -7.16 18.19
N ARG A 184 2.93 -8.27 18.57
CA ARG A 184 2.79 -9.55 17.82
C ARG A 184 1.38 -10.14 17.95
N ALA A 185 0.77 -10.04 19.12
CA ALA A 185 -0.59 -10.50 19.34
C ALA A 185 -1.59 -9.75 18.45
N SER A 186 -1.43 -8.42 18.25
CA SER A 186 -2.32 -7.66 17.38
C SER A 186 -2.18 -8.03 15.90
N LEU A 187 -0.95 -8.31 15.42
CA LEU A 187 -0.74 -8.84 14.06
C LEU A 187 -1.45 -10.19 13.88
N SER A 188 -1.26 -11.10 14.83
CA SER A 188 -1.86 -12.45 14.80
C SER A 188 -3.39 -12.40 14.87
N ALA A 189 -3.93 -11.56 15.75
CA ALA A 189 -5.37 -11.36 15.90
C ALA A 189 -6.00 -10.76 14.63
N ALA A 190 -5.32 -9.79 14.00
CA ALA A 190 -5.76 -9.21 12.74
C ALA A 190 -5.73 -10.20 11.59
N ALA A 191 -4.72 -11.08 11.54
CA ALA A 191 -4.63 -12.13 10.51
C ALA A 191 -5.80 -13.10 10.63
N ALA A 192 -6.08 -13.55 11.85
CA ALA A 192 -7.22 -14.42 12.13
C ALA A 192 -8.56 -13.73 11.84
N LEU A 193 -8.69 -12.43 12.14
CA LEU A 193 -9.88 -11.65 11.82
C LEU A 193 -10.08 -11.51 10.31
N ALA A 194 -9.03 -11.20 9.56
CA ALA A 194 -9.10 -11.08 8.10
C ALA A 194 -9.57 -12.40 7.48
N LEU A 195 -8.98 -13.54 7.85
CA LEU A 195 -9.39 -14.83 7.29
C LEU A 195 -10.82 -15.23 7.67
N ARG A 196 -11.31 -14.83 8.84
CA ARG A 196 -12.72 -15.03 9.24
C ARG A 196 -13.72 -14.10 8.54
N ALA A 197 -13.25 -13.08 7.82
CA ALA A 197 -14.13 -12.19 7.07
C ALA A 197 -14.76 -12.89 5.86
N VAL A 198 -14.17 -14.01 5.41
CA VAL A 198 -14.73 -14.86 4.36
C VAL A 198 -15.84 -15.73 4.94
N PRO A 199 -17.10 -15.58 4.50
CA PRO A 199 -18.19 -16.42 4.99
C PRO A 199 -17.93 -17.89 4.66
N SER A 200 -18.34 -18.79 5.56
CA SER A 200 -18.48 -20.20 5.21
C SER A 200 -19.62 -20.34 4.18
N ALA A 201 -19.39 -21.14 3.14
CA ALA A 201 -20.40 -21.46 2.14
C ALA A 201 -21.55 -22.30 2.74
#